data_AF-A0A1F3A5F5-F1
#
_entry.id   AF-A0A1F3A5F5-F1
#
_cell.length_a   1.000
_cell.length_b   1.000
_cell.length_c   1.000
_cell.angle_alpha   90.00
_cell.angle_beta   90.00
_cell.angle_gamma   90.00
#
_symmetry.space_group_name_H-M   'P 1'
#
loop_
_entity.id
_entity.type
_entity.pdbx_description
1 polymer ?
#
loop_
_entity_poly.entity_id
_entity_poly.type
_entity_poly.pdbx_seq_one_letter_code
_entity_poly.pdbx_strand_id
1 'polypeptide(L)'
;MCLEKERFRSRAKSRGLRKRVSDDTRAECRRLRADEQLALDDIADRTGISKSTIALIVADIPHPPRRRIATRSGAEAEARLPERLFAHLSTFQKGKLAELYFEAECIKRGIAIFKPVLDARYDYLISVGGAYRRIQVKWSDGRSSRQHGTVSVALSRSRGNRRSVRDGAVAVYDKDEIDFVVAYLPCIDNFVILGPEVFHRKVSIILRIDAPRNRQRKKLRFASDLIWGEVLLS
;
A
#
# COMPACT_ATOMS: atom_id res chain seq x y z
N MET A 1 -8.22 60.06 25.57
CA MET A 1 -8.85 59.97 24.22
C MET A 1 -7.91 60.43 23.09
N CYS A 2 -6.62 60.04 23.11
CA CYS A 2 -5.64 60.46 22.09
C CYS A 2 -4.81 59.32 21.47
N LEU A 3 -4.78 58.12 22.07
CA LEU A 3 -3.93 57.00 21.60
C LEU A 3 -4.58 56.08 20.55
N GLU A 4 -5.91 56.13 20.37
CA GLU A 4 -6.61 55.29 19.37
C GLU A 4 -6.57 55.88 17.95
N LYS A 5 -6.42 57.21 17.82
CA LYS A 5 -6.40 57.87 16.51
C LYS A 5 -5.08 57.64 15.75
N GLU A 6 -3.98 57.41 16.44
CA GLU A 6 -2.67 57.13 15.82
C GLU A 6 -2.56 55.69 15.28
N ARG A 7 -3.14 54.69 15.96
CA ARG A 7 -3.19 53.31 15.48
C ARG A 7 -4.04 53.13 14.22
N PHE A 8 -5.07 53.96 14.06
CA PHE A 8 -5.93 53.92 12.87
C PHE A 8 -5.23 54.53 11.64
N ARG A 9 -4.46 55.62 11.84
CA ARG A 9 -3.68 56.25 10.77
C ARG A 9 -2.49 55.39 10.31
N SER A 10 -1.84 54.63 11.20
CA SER A 10 -0.74 53.73 10.81
C SER A 10 -1.21 52.52 9.99
N ARG A 11 -2.40 51.98 10.28
CA ARG A 11 -3.04 50.91 9.47
C ARG A 11 -3.53 51.37 8.11
N ALA A 12 -3.88 52.65 7.95
CA ALA A 12 -4.25 53.21 6.65
C ALA A 12 -3.03 53.37 5.73
N LYS A 13 -1.86 53.70 6.29
CA LYS A 13 -0.61 53.90 5.52
C LYS A 13 -0.01 52.59 4.98
N SER A 14 -0.26 51.45 5.65
CA SER A 14 0.21 50.13 5.18
C SER A 14 -0.68 49.47 4.10
N ARG A 15 -1.88 50.01 3.83
CA ARG A 15 -2.73 49.57 2.69
C ARG A 15 -2.28 50.14 1.34
N GLY A 16 -1.38 51.12 1.32
CA GLY A 16 -0.95 51.85 0.12
C GLY A 16 0.18 51.23 -0.70
N LEU A 17 0.73 50.06 -0.33
CA LEU A 17 1.88 49.48 -1.04
C LEU A 17 1.82 47.95 -1.19
N ARG A 18 0.65 47.38 -1.50
CA ARG A 18 0.60 46.02 -2.05
C ARG A 18 0.85 46.12 -3.55
N LYS A 19 2.03 45.70 -4.02
CA LYS A 19 2.30 45.54 -5.45
C LYS A 19 1.13 44.77 -6.08
N ARG A 20 0.45 45.38 -7.05
CA ARG A 20 -0.57 44.68 -7.83
C ARG A 20 0.13 43.51 -8.53
N VAL A 21 -0.40 42.31 -8.36
CA VAL A 21 0.05 41.13 -9.09
C VAL A 21 -0.14 41.41 -10.58
N SER A 22 0.89 41.18 -11.39
CA SER A 22 0.84 41.36 -12.84
C SER A 22 -0.22 40.44 -13.46
N ASP A 23 -0.83 40.87 -14.57
CA ASP A 23 -1.79 40.06 -15.31
C ASP A 23 -1.16 38.76 -15.82
N ASP A 24 0.14 38.78 -16.15
CA ASP A 24 0.91 37.61 -16.55
C ASP A 24 1.03 36.58 -15.41
N THR A 25 1.33 37.04 -14.20
CA THR A 25 1.42 36.16 -13.03
C THR A 25 0.04 35.63 -12.61
N ARG A 26 -1.02 36.42 -12.83
CA ARG A 26 -2.40 35.98 -12.63
C ARG A 26 -2.78 34.87 -13.61
N ALA A 27 -2.38 35.00 -14.89
CA ALA A 27 -2.58 33.97 -15.90
C ALA A 27 -1.83 32.68 -15.55
N GLU A 28 -0.58 32.78 -15.10
CA GLU A 28 0.22 31.62 -14.71
C GLU A 28 -0.36 30.88 -13.50
N CYS A 29 -0.82 31.60 -12.46
CA CYS A 29 -1.53 30.96 -11.33
C CYS A 29 -2.77 30.18 -11.79
N ARG A 30 -3.50 30.70 -12.78
CA ARG A 30 -4.68 30.04 -13.34
C ARG A 30 -4.32 28.82 -14.16
N ARG A 31 -3.29 28.90 -15.01
CA ARG A 31 -2.75 27.78 -15.79
C ARG A 31 -2.29 26.63 -14.88
N LEU A 32 -1.48 26.94 -13.86
CA LEU A 32 -1.00 25.95 -12.88
C LEU A 32 -2.15 25.27 -12.12
N ARG A 33 -3.27 25.98 -11.94
CA ARG A 33 -4.45 25.45 -11.25
C ARG A 33 -5.35 24.61 -12.16
N ALA A 34 -5.59 25.06 -13.40
CA ALA A 34 -6.48 24.43 -14.35
C ALA A 34 -5.83 23.22 -15.05
N ASP A 35 -4.61 23.40 -15.54
CA ASP A 35 -3.94 22.43 -16.42
C ASP A 35 -3.11 21.44 -15.62
N GLU A 36 -2.32 21.95 -14.65
CA GLU A 36 -1.42 21.13 -13.83
C GLU A 36 -2.02 20.69 -12.49
N GLN A 37 -3.25 21.15 -12.18
CA GLN A 37 -4.00 20.70 -11.00
C GLN A 37 -3.27 20.92 -9.64
N LEU A 38 -2.36 21.88 -9.55
CA LEU A 38 -1.53 22.10 -8.37
C LEU A 38 -2.30 22.64 -7.16
N ALA A 39 -1.82 22.33 -5.95
CA ALA A 39 -2.35 22.90 -4.71
C ALA A 39 -1.90 24.36 -4.56
N LEU A 40 -2.63 25.14 -3.74
CA LEU A 40 -2.30 26.56 -3.52
C LEU A 40 -0.91 26.77 -2.89
N ASP A 41 -0.40 25.76 -2.16
CA ASP A 41 0.95 25.77 -1.59
C ASP A 41 2.01 25.62 -2.69
N ASP A 42 1.84 24.65 -3.59
CA ASP A 42 2.78 24.45 -4.71
C ASP A 42 2.80 25.66 -5.68
N ILE A 43 1.63 26.29 -5.90
CA ILE A 43 1.53 27.51 -6.70
C ILE A 43 2.23 28.67 -5.98
N ALA A 44 2.14 28.76 -4.64
CA ALA A 44 2.84 29.78 -3.87
C ALA A 44 4.36 29.62 -3.96
N ASP A 45 4.85 28.38 -3.88
CA ASP A 45 6.28 28.08 -4.01
C ASP A 45 6.81 28.40 -5.41
N ARG A 46 6.03 28.12 -6.46
CA ARG A 46 6.42 28.39 -7.85
C ARG A 46 6.33 29.85 -8.26
N THR A 47 5.31 30.57 -7.80
CA THR A 47 5.03 31.94 -8.26
C THR A 47 5.53 33.01 -7.29
N GLY A 48 5.94 32.62 -6.07
CA GLY A 48 6.32 33.54 -5.01
C GLY A 48 5.16 34.40 -4.48
N ILE A 49 3.92 34.14 -4.90
CA ILE A 49 2.73 34.86 -4.45
C ILE A 49 2.18 34.22 -3.17
N SER A 50 1.75 35.06 -2.22
CA SER A 50 1.05 34.57 -1.03
C SER A 50 -0.18 33.70 -1.37
N LYS A 51 -0.32 32.59 -0.63
CA LYS A 51 -1.45 31.64 -0.74
C LYS A 51 -2.82 32.32 -0.76
N SER A 52 -3.04 33.33 0.08
CA SER A 52 -4.29 34.08 0.16
C SER A 52 -4.60 34.88 -1.10
N THR A 53 -3.57 35.35 -1.81
CA THR A 53 -3.74 36.06 -3.07
C THR A 53 -4.00 35.09 -4.22
N ILE A 54 -3.34 33.93 -4.23
CA ILE A 54 -3.61 32.86 -5.21
C ILE A 54 -5.05 32.36 -5.06
N ALA A 55 -5.52 32.15 -3.83
CA ALA A 55 -6.89 31.73 -3.55
C ALA A 55 -7.95 32.68 -4.15
N LEU A 56 -7.67 33.98 -4.19
CA LEU A 56 -8.53 34.97 -4.85
C LEU A 56 -8.45 34.91 -6.38
N ILE A 57 -7.28 34.58 -6.93
CA ILE A 57 -7.03 34.50 -8.38
C ILE A 57 -7.72 33.28 -9.02
N VAL A 58 -7.77 32.17 -8.29
CA VAL A 58 -8.26 30.87 -8.81
C VAL A 58 -9.57 30.42 -8.16
N ALA A 59 -10.28 31.33 -7.50
CA ALA A 59 -11.51 31.02 -6.74
C ALA A 59 -12.61 30.38 -7.61
N ASP A 60 -12.63 30.73 -8.90
CA ASP A 60 -13.55 30.23 -9.93
C ASP A 60 -13.13 28.89 -10.53
N ILE A 61 -11.90 28.43 -10.28
CA ILE A 61 -11.37 27.18 -10.83
C ILE A 61 -11.53 26.07 -9.77
N PRO A 62 -12.41 25.08 -10.01
CA PRO A 62 -12.62 24.00 -9.05
C PRO A 62 -11.32 23.27 -8.77
N HIS A 63 -11.05 23.00 -7.49
CA HIS A 63 -9.90 22.19 -7.10
C HIS A 63 -10.14 20.76 -7.62
N PRO A 64 -9.12 20.08 -8.19
CA PRO A 64 -9.13 18.61 -8.20
C PRO A 64 -9.46 18.10 -6.78
N PRO A 65 -10.20 16.99 -6.65
CA PRO A 65 -10.55 16.45 -5.34
C PRO A 65 -9.27 16.36 -4.51
N ARG A 66 -9.30 16.92 -3.30
CA ARG A 66 -8.15 16.89 -2.38
C ARG A 66 -7.66 15.45 -2.34
N ARG A 67 -6.49 15.17 -2.94
CA ARG A 67 -5.77 13.95 -2.62
C ARG A 67 -5.47 14.13 -1.14
N ARG A 68 -6.19 13.38 -0.30
CA ARG A 68 -5.97 13.40 1.13
C ARG A 68 -4.49 13.11 1.31
N ILE A 69 -3.71 14.14 1.65
CA ILE A 69 -2.39 13.91 2.24
C ILE A 69 -2.75 13.34 3.59
N ALA A 70 -2.76 12.02 3.64
CA ALA A 70 -3.22 11.26 4.77
C ALA A 70 -2.37 11.69 5.96
N THR A 71 -3.00 12.32 6.96
CA THR A 71 -2.40 12.47 8.29
C THR A 71 -1.99 11.07 8.75
N ARG A 72 -0.97 10.92 9.60
CA ARG A 72 -0.53 9.59 10.05
C ARG A 72 -1.68 8.73 10.60
N SER A 73 -2.71 9.36 11.19
CA SER A 73 -3.96 8.71 11.62
C SER A 73 -4.95 8.42 10.47
N GLY A 74 -5.01 9.26 9.44
CA GLY A 74 -5.77 9.04 8.22
C GLY A 74 -5.17 7.94 7.34
N ALA A 75 -3.84 7.85 7.25
CA ALA A 75 -3.14 6.81 6.51
C ALA A 75 -3.36 5.44 7.15
N GLU A 76 -3.34 5.38 8.49
CA GLU A 76 -3.72 4.19 9.24
C GLU A 76 -5.22 3.83 9.07
N ALA A 77 -6.10 4.81 8.89
CA ALA A 77 -7.53 4.57 8.64
C ALA A 77 -7.82 4.15 7.19
N GLU A 78 -7.06 4.67 6.22
CA GLU A 78 -7.18 4.38 4.79
C GLU A 78 -6.52 3.03 4.45
N ALA A 79 -5.41 2.68 5.11
CA ALA A 79 -4.83 1.33 5.12
C ALA A 79 -5.69 0.29 5.86
N ARG A 80 -6.66 0.72 6.69
CA ARG A 80 -7.68 -0.15 7.32
C ARG A 80 -8.90 -0.41 6.44
N LEU A 81 -9.06 0.32 5.33
CA LEU A 81 -10.20 0.13 4.41
C LEU A 81 -10.22 -1.26 3.74
N PRO A 82 -9.09 -1.84 3.29
CA PRO A 82 -9.09 -3.18 2.73
C PRO A 82 -9.55 -4.24 3.74
N GLU A 83 -9.08 -4.18 4.98
CA GLU A 83 -9.39 -5.22 5.97
C GLU A 83 -10.86 -5.26 6.38
N ARG A 84 -11.50 -4.09 6.56
CA ARG A 84 -12.94 -4.03 6.87
C ARG A 84 -13.78 -4.55 5.72
N LEU A 85 -13.33 -4.33 4.47
CA LEU A 85 -14.02 -4.79 3.28
C LEU A 85 -14.10 -6.33 3.24
N PHE A 86 -13.10 -7.04 3.76
CA PHE A 86 -13.04 -8.51 3.70
C PHE A 86 -13.43 -9.22 5.00
N ALA A 87 -13.82 -8.47 6.05
CA ALA A 87 -14.11 -9.03 7.38
C ALA A 87 -15.25 -10.06 7.38
N HIS A 88 -16.23 -9.89 6.48
CA HIS A 88 -17.39 -10.77 6.34
C HIS A 88 -17.12 -12.02 5.50
N LEU A 89 -15.96 -12.11 4.82
CA LEU A 89 -15.63 -13.24 3.97
C LEU A 89 -15.14 -14.43 4.80
N SER A 90 -15.61 -15.62 4.42
CA SER A 90 -15.07 -16.89 4.93
C SER A 90 -13.61 -17.09 4.50
N THR A 91 -12.90 -17.98 5.19
CA THR A 91 -11.51 -18.35 4.82
C THR A 91 -11.41 -18.91 3.41
N PHE A 92 -12.43 -19.64 2.96
CA PHE A 92 -12.52 -20.14 1.58
C PHE A 92 -12.65 -18.99 0.57
N GLN A 93 -13.56 -18.04 0.81
CA GLN A 93 -13.74 -16.87 -0.06
C GLN A 93 -12.48 -16.01 -0.14
N LYS A 94 -11.81 -15.79 1.00
CA LYS A 94 -10.52 -15.08 1.06
C LYS A 94 -9.44 -15.80 0.25
N GLY A 95 -9.34 -17.13 0.38
CA GLY A 95 -8.43 -17.95 -0.42
C GLY A 95 -8.69 -17.80 -1.92
N LYS A 96 -9.95 -17.93 -2.34
CA LYS A 96 -10.33 -17.75 -3.75
C LYS A 96 -10.09 -16.34 -4.26
N LEU A 97 -10.28 -15.32 -3.43
CA LEU A 97 -9.98 -13.94 -3.81
C LEU A 97 -8.47 -13.74 -4.02
N ALA A 98 -7.62 -14.30 -3.16
CA ALA A 98 -6.17 -14.26 -3.36
C ALA A 98 -5.76 -14.96 -4.67
N GLU A 99 -6.34 -16.11 -4.99
CA GLU A 99 -6.11 -16.82 -6.26
C GLU A 99 -6.50 -15.95 -7.46
N LEU A 100 -7.67 -15.30 -7.45
CA LEU A 100 -8.12 -14.43 -8.54
C LEU A 100 -7.24 -13.18 -8.70
N TYR A 101 -6.82 -12.58 -7.59
CA TYR A 101 -5.88 -11.45 -7.62
C TYR A 101 -4.53 -11.88 -8.21
N PHE A 102 -4.07 -13.07 -7.88
CA PHE A 102 -2.83 -13.61 -8.43
C PHE A 102 -2.94 -13.82 -9.95
N GLU A 103 -4.05 -14.40 -10.42
CA GLU A 103 -4.32 -14.54 -11.85
C GLU A 103 -4.26 -13.20 -12.58
N ALA A 104 -4.95 -12.19 -12.04
CA ALA A 104 -4.95 -10.86 -12.61
C ALA A 104 -3.54 -10.25 -12.67
N GLU A 105 -2.72 -10.44 -11.63
CA GLU A 105 -1.33 -9.95 -11.61
C GLU A 105 -0.44 -10.66 -12.63
N CYS A 106 -0.61 -11.97 -12.84
CA CYS A 106 0.10 -12.71 -13.89
C CYS A 106 -0.34 -12.26 -15.29
N ILE A 107 -1.65 -12.11 -15.53
CA ILE A 107 -2.21 -11.65 -16.82
C ILE A 107 -1.69 -10.25 -17.17
N LYS A 108 -1.71 -9.31 -16.22
CA LYS A 108 -1.17 -7.95 -16.40
C LYS A 108 0.30 -7.94 -16.85
N ARG A 109 1.06 -8.99 -16.53
CA ARG A 109 2.49 -9.13 -16.84
C ARG A 109 2.76 -10.07 -18.02
N GLY A 110 1.73 -10.59 -18.67
CA GLY A 110 1.88 -11.56 -19.76
C GLY A 110 2.45 -12.91 -19.31
N ILE A 111 2.32 -13.26 -18.02
CA ILE A 111 2.79 -14.54 -17.50
C ILE A 111 1.72 -15.60 -17.73
N ALA A 112 2.10 -16.69 -18.41
CA ALA A 112 1.22 -17.84 -18.62
C ALA A 112 0.98 -18.60 -17.31
N ILE A 113 -0.26 -19.01 -17.09
CA ILE A 113 -0.75 -19.66 -15.87
C ILE A 113 -1.38 -21.00 -16.24
N PHE A 114 -1.09 -22.04 -15.46
CA PHE A 114 -1.66 -23.37 -15.61
C PHE A 114 -2.21 -23.83 -14.26
N LYS A 115 -3.40 -24.42 -14.25
CA LYS A 115 -4.03 -24.99 -13.05
C LYS A 115 -4.01 -26.51 -13.09
N PRO A 116 -3.74 -27.19 -11.96
CA PRO A 116 -3.93 -28.63 -11.88
C PRO A 116 -5.42 -28.97 -11.99
N VAL A 117 -5.75 -30.05 -12.69
CA VAL A 117 -7.14 -30.53 -12.85
C VAL A 117 -7.65 -31.18 -11.56
N LEU A 118 -6.76 -31.78 -10.78
CA LEU A 118 -7.04 -32.46 -9.50
C LEU A 118 -6.34 -31.75 -8.34
N ASP A 119 -6.59 -32.20 -7.10
CA ASP A 119 -5.92 -31.65 -5.90
C ASP A 119 -4.40 -31.84 -6.01
N ALA A 120 -3.68 -30.74 -5.89
CA ALA A 120 -2.23 -30.70 -5.90
C ALA A 120 -1.70 -29.95 -4.68
N ARG A 121 -0.37 -29.98 -4.50
CA ARG A 121 0.31 -29.24 -3.43
C ARG A 121 0.53 -27.77 -3.76
N TYR A 122 0.30 -27.38 -5.01
CA TYR A 122 0.34 -26.01 -5.52
C TYR A 122 -1.02 -25.65 -6.13
N ASP A 123 -1.33 -24.36 -6.21
CA ASP A 123 -2.56 -23.88 -6.85
C ASP A 123 -2.32 -23.60 -8.35
N TYR A 124 -1.10 -23.15 -8.70
CA TYR A 124 -0.72 -22.78 -10.05
C TYR A 124 0.66 -23.27 -10.45
N LEU A 125 0.85 -23.51 -11.73
CA LEU A 125 2.15 -23.50 -12.39
C LEU A 125 2.22 -22.20 -13.22
N ILE A 126 3.33 -21.49 -13.20
CA ILE A 126 3.55 -20.32 -14.07
C ILE A 126 4.78 -20.50 -14.94
N SER A 127 4.78 -19.90 -16.13
CA SER A 127 5.96 -19.88 -17.01
C SER A 127 6.67 -18.53 -16.89
N VAL A 128 7.88 -18.55 -16.33
CA VAL A 128 8.70 -17.34 -16.11
C VAL A 128 10.17 -17.68 -16.40
N GLY A 129 10.84 -16.85 -17.20
CA GLY A 129 12.26 -17.03 -17.52
C GLY A 129 12.57 -18.35 -18.25
N GLY A 130 11.63 -18.86 -19.05
CA GLY A 130 11.77 -20.16 -19.74
C GLY A 130 11.62 -21.40 -18.84
N ALA A 131 11.32 -21.21 -17.55
CA ALA A 131 11.08 -22.29 -16.60
C ALA A 131 9.64 -22.29 -16.08
N TYR A 132 9.20 -23.45 -15.59
CA TYR A 132 7.92 -23.58 -14.90
C TYR A 132 8.13 -23.51 -13.39
N ARG A 133 7.29 -22.74 -12.69
CA ARG A 133 7.34 -22.57 -11.24
C ARG A 133 6.01 -22.96 -10.61
N ARG A 134 6.05 -23.83 -9.61
CA ARG A 134 4.90 -24.30 -8.81
C ARG A 134 4.64 -23.31 -7.69
N ILE A 135 3.45 -22.74 -7.69
CA ILE A 135 3.04 -21.63 -6.83
C ILE A 135 1.90 -22.07 -5.92
N GLN A 136 2.09 -21.92 -4.62
CA GLN A 136 1.00 -21.96 -3.66
C GLN A 136 0.59 -20.54 -3.28
N VAL A 137 -0.67 -20.19 -3.49
CA VAL A 137 -1.24 -18.89 -3.14
C VAL A 137 -1.84 -18.92 -1.73
N LYS A 138 -1.66 -17.84 -0.97
CA LYS A 138 -2.18 -17.68 0.38
C LYS A 138 -2.79 -16.30 0.59
N TRP A 139 -3.91 -16.24 1.27
CA TRP A 139 -4.38 -15.01 1.91
C TRP A 139 -3.75 -14.87 3.29
N SER A 140 -3.18 -13.71 3.62
CA SER A 140 -2.52 -13.47 4.91
C SER A 140 -2.96 -12.16 5.56
N ASP A 141 -3.86 -12.27 6.54
CA ASP A 141 -4.31 -11.18 7.42
C ASP A 141 -4.07 -11.48 8.91
N GLY A 142 -3.31 -12.55 9.21
CA GLY A 142 -3.02 -12.99 10.57
C GLY A 142 -2.16 -11.99 11.31
N ARG A 143 -2.73 -11.26 12.27
CA ARG A 143 -1.97 -10.32 13.10
C ARG A 143 -1.42 -11.01 14.34
N SER A 144 -0.18 -10.68 14.72
CA SER A 144 0.31 -10.99 16.05
C SER A 144 -0.25 -9.97 17.04
N SER A 145 -1.02 -10.41 18.03
CA SER A 145 -1.53 -9.54 19.10
C SER A 145 -0.42 -8.86 19.91
N ARG A 146 0.82 -9.35 19.81
CA ARG A 146 1.99 -8.87 20.55
C ARG A 146 2.93 -7.98 19.73
N GLN A 147 2.73 -7.87 18.42
CA GLN A 147 3.66 -7.15 17.53
C GLN A 147 2.89 -6.28 16.54
N HIS A 148 2.89 -4.97 16.77
CA HIS A 148 2.33 -4.00 15.83
C HIS A 148 3.16 -3.95 14.54
N GLY A 149 2.47 -3.87 13.40
CA GLY A 149 3.09 -3.74 12.07
C GLY A 149 3.63 -5.05 11.51
N THR A 150 3.07 -6.20 11.90
CA THR A 150 3.46 -7.51 11.37
C THR A 150 2.25 -8.32 10.88
N VAL A 151 2.52 -9.18 9.90
CA VAL A 151 1.57 -10.15 9.33
C VAL A 151 2.18 -11.54 9.42
N SER A 152 1.42 -12.52 9.87
CA SER A 152 1.79 -13.92 9.86
C SER A 152 1.27 -14.59 8.59
N VAL A 153 2.18 -15.23 7.86
CA VAL A 153 1.86 -16.06 6.70
C VAL A 153 1.87 -17.52 7.13
N ALA A 154 0.76 -18.21 6.95
CA ALA A 154 0.66 -19.63 7.24
C ALA A 154 1.31 -20.45 6.11
N LEU A 155 2.29 -21.28 6.47
CA LEU A 155 3.07 -22.14 5.56
C LEU A 155 2.71 -23.62 5.72
N SER A 156 1.51 -23.87 6.21
CA SER A 156 0.95 -25.20 6.37
C SER A 156 -0.46 -25.28 5.80
N ARG A 157 -0.86 -26.48 5.41
CA ARG A 157 -2.26 -26.79 5.08
C ARG A 157 -2.93 -27.30 6.35
N SER A 158 -3.92 -26.57 6.85
CA SER A 158 -4.78 -27.08 7.92
C SER A 158 -5.60 -28.23 7.33
N ARG A 159 -5.24 -29.48 7.66
CA ARG A 159 -6.14 -30.61 7.40
C ARG A 159 -7.32 -30.42 8.34
N GLY A 160 -8.51 -30.28 7.76
CA GLY A 160 -9.76 -30.04 8.48
C GLY A 160 -10.08 -31.21 9.42
N ASN A 161 -9.48 -31.22 10.60
CA ASN A 161 -9.99 -31.86 11.80
C ASN A 161 -9.11 -31.44 12.98
N ARG A 162 -9.71 -30.88 14.04
CA ARG A 162 -8.99 -30.63 15.32
C ARG A 162 -8.30 -31.88 15.87
N ARG A 163 -8.66 -33.08 15.38
CA ARG A 163 -8.01 -34.36 15.68
C ARG A 163 -6.61 -34.51 15.06
N SER A 164 -6.31 -33.96 13.88
CA SER A 164 -4.97 -34.07 13.28
C SER A 164 -3.91 -33.19 13.95
N VAL A 165 -4.34 -32.23 14.79
CA VAL A 165 -3.44 -31.45 15.65
C VAL A 165 -2.97 -32.27 16.86
N ARG A 166 -3.76 -33.27 17.31
CA ARG A 166 -3.37 -34.20 18.39
C ARG A 166 -2.28 -35.18 17.98
N ASP A 167 -2.25 -35.57 16.70
CA ASP A 167 -1.28 -36.52 16.16
C ASP A 167 -0.01 -35.86 15.57
N GLY A 168 0.18 -34.56 15.80
CA GLY A 168 1.45 -33.85 15.52
C GLY A 168 1.80 -33.61 14.04
N ALA A 169 1.03 -34.12 13.07
CA ALA A 169 1.38 -34.00 11.66
C ALA A 169 0.79 -32.73 11.00
N VAL A 170 1.37 -31.56 11.30
CA VAL A 170 1.13 -30.35 10.50
C VAL A 170 1.77 -30.54 9.13
N ALA A 171 0.95 -30.60 8.07
CA ALA A 171 1.44 -30.70 6.70
C ALA A 171 2.02 -29.35 6.24
N VAL A 172 3.31 -29.15 6.51
CA VAL A 172 4.12 -28.02 6.05
C VAL A 172 4.49 -28.19 4.58
N TYR A 173 4.78 -27.08 3.91
CA TYR A 173 5.28 -27.12 2.53
C TYR A 173 6.76 -27.46 2.47
N ASP A 174 7.12 -28.27 1.48
CA ASP A 174 8.50 -28.63 1.16
C ASP A 174 8.93 -28.01 -0.19
N LYS A 175 10.23 -27.80 -0.36
CA LYS A 175 10.84 -27.27 -1.59
C LYS A 175 10.67 -28.24 -2.76
N ASP A 176 10.49 -29.53 -2.46
CA ASP A 176 10.28 -30.56 -3.47
C ASP A 176 8.82 -30.55 -3.96
N GLU A 177 7.88 -29.95 -3.21
CA GLU A 177 6.46 -29.88 -3.56
C GLU A 177 6.09 -28.60 -4.32
N ILE A 178 6.64 -27.46 -3.88
CA ILE A 178 6.34 -26.13 -4.42
C ILE A 178 7.63 -25.31 -4.53
N ASP A 179 7.68 -24.38 -5.48
CA ASP A 179 8.85 -23.53 -5.68
C ASP A 179 8.69 -22.20 -4.92
N PHE A 180 7.48 -21.66 -4.88
CA PHE A 180 7.18 -20.42 -4.15
C PHE A 180 5.85 -20.48 -3.40
N VAL A 181 5.81 -19.83 -2.24
CA VAL A 181 4.56 -19.40 -1.60
C VAL A 181 4.34 -17.93 -1.93
N VAL A 182 3.18 -17.62 -2.49
CA VAL A 182 2.78 -16.27 -2.86
C VAL A 182 1.64 -15.84 -1.94
N ALA A 183 1.94 -14.93 -1.04
CA ALA A 183 0.97 -14.48 -0.04
C ALA A 183 0.43 -13.10 -0.41
N TYR A 184 -0.89 -12.97 -0.55
CA TYR A 184 -1.58 -11.70 -0.64
C TYR A 184 -1.73 -11.11 0.76
N LEU A 185 -1.27 -9.87 0.94
CA LEU A 185 -1.33 -9.10 2.18
C LEU A 185 -2.33 -7.94 1.99
N PRO A 186 -3.58 -8.05 2.49
CA PRO A 186 -4.60 -7.02 2.31
C PRO A 186 -4.22 -5.67 2.91
N CYS A 187 -3.39 -5.66 3.97
CA CYS A 187 -2.96 -4.43 4.64
C CYS A 187 -2.05 -3.53 3.77
N ILE A 188 -1.41 -4.10 2.74
CA ILE A 188 -0.60 -3.36 1.77
C ILE A 188 -1.09 -3.54 0.33
N ASP A 189 -2.22 -4.24 0.14
CA ASP A 189 -2.80 -4.59 -1.14
C ASP A 189 -1.78 -5.11 -2.16
N ASN A 190 -0.94 -6.06 -1.73
CA ASN A 190 0.15 -6.56 -2.56
C ASN A 190 0.51 -8.01 -2.24
N PHE A 191 1.21 -8.65 -3.18
CA PHE A 191 1.76 -9.98 -3.02
C PHE A 191 3.20 -9.93 -2.53
N VAL A 192 3.52 -10.82 -1.60
CA VAL A 192 4.89 -11.17 -1.24
C VAL A 192 5.21 -12.60 -1.68
N ILE A 193 6.43 -12.82 -2.13
CA ILE A 193 6.92 -14.09 -2.64
C ILE A 193 7.93 -14.66 -1.67
N LEU A 194 7.74 -15.91 -1.31
CA LEU A 194 8.60 -16.65 -0.39
C LEU A 194 9.23 -17.81 -1.15
N GLY A 195 10.54 -17.76 -1.31
CA GLY A 195 11.33 -18.87 -1.83
C GLY A 195 11.53 -19.98 -0.79
N PRO A 196 12.08 -21.13 -1.21
CA PRO A 196 12.28 -22.30 -0.35
C PRO A 196 13.15 -22.01 0.88
N GLU A 197 14.12 -21.09 0.77
CA GLU A 197 14.93 -20.60 1.89
C GLU A 197 14.09 -19.96 3.01
N VAL A 198 12.91 -19.45 2.64
CA VAL A 198 11.96 -18.85 3.58
C VAL A 198 10.95 -19.87 4.08
N PHE A 199 10.31 -20.67 3.23
CA PHE A 199 9.16 -21.48 3.67
C PHE A 199 9.46 -22.92 4.07
N HIS A 200 10.55 -23.52 3.57
CA HIS A 200 10.80 -24.97 3.66
C HIS A 200 10.64 -25.50 5.10
N ARG A 201 9.69 -26.43 5.27
CA ARG A 201 9.36 -27.12 6.53
C ARG A 201 9.00 -26.21 7.71
N LYS A 202 8.54 -24.98 7.44
CA LYS A 202 8.06 -24.05 8.48
C LYS A 202 6.53 -24.07 8.53
N VAL A 203 5.98 -23.86 9.73
CA VAL A 203 4.53 -23.81 9.95
C VAL A 203 3.95 -22.43 9.63
N SER A 204 4.71 -21.39 9.94
CA SER A 204 4.38 -20.00 9.63
C SER A 204 5.64 -19.15 9.62
N ILE A 205 5.55 -17.97 9.03
CA ILE A 205 6.53 -16.89 9.18
C ILE A 205 5.83 -15.61 9.60
N ILE A 206 6.57 -14.70 10.20
CA ILE A 206 6.12 -13.34 10.52
C ILE A 206 6.88 -12.38 9.62
N LEU A 207 6.13 -11.63 8.83
CA LEU A 207 6.63 -10.56 7.98
C LEU A 207 6.35 -9.22 8.65
N ARG A 208 7.29 -8.30 8.51
CA ARG A 208 7.18 -6.95 9.03
C ARG A 208 6.75 -5.99 7.91
N ILE A 209 5.69 -5.25 8.16
CA ILE A 209 5.13 -4.25 7.26
C ILE A 209 5.73 -2.87 7.56
N ASP A 210 5.77 -2.51 8.85
CA ASP A 210 6.24 -1.20 9.29
C ASP A 210 7.69 -1.23 9.76
N ALA A 211 8.40 -0.11 9.58
CA ALA A 211 9.72 0.08 10.17
C ALA A 211 9.68 -0.16 11.70
N PRO A 212 10.68 -0.86 12.27
CA PRO A 212 10.74 -1.13 13.70
C PRO A 212 10.89 0.17 14.49
N ARG A 213 10.05 0.36 15.51
CA ARG A 213 10.10 1.54 16.41
C ARG A 213 11.47 1.75 17.04
N ASN A 214 12.24 0.67 17.25
CA ASN A 214 13.54 0.70 17.91
C ASN A 214 14.73 0.68 16.95
N ARG A 215 14.54 1.00 15.65
CA ARG A 215 15.59 0.97 14.60
C ARG A 215 16.37 -0.37 14.45
N GLN A 216 15.97 -1.41 15.17
CA GLN A 216 16.59 -2.73 15.13
C GLN A 216 16.28 -3.42 13.80
N ARG A 217 17.28 -3.58 12.93
CA ARG A 217 17.11 -4.21 11.60
C ARG A 217 17.60 -5.67 11.53
N LYS A 218 18.35 -6.15 12.52
CA LYS A 218 18.90 -7.52 12.52
C LYS A 218 17.78 -8.56 12.71
N LYS A 219 17.78 -9.60 11.85
CA LYS A 219 16.84 -10.75 11.84
C LYS A 219 15.37 -10.45 11.52
N LEU A 220 15.04 -9.27 10.99
CA LEU A 220 13.70 -8.96 10.50
C LEU A 220 13.57 -9.32 9.02
N ARG A 221 12.40 -9.84 8.63
CA ARG A 221 12.01 -10.00 7.22
C ARG A 221 10.97 -8.94 6.90
N PHE A 222 11.33 -7.97 6.07
CA PHE A 222 10.38 -6.96 5.63
C PHE A 222 9.57 -7.49 4.46
N ALA A 223 8.28 -7.15 4.43
CA ALA A 223 7.43 -7.47 3.29
C ALA A 223 7.89 -6.74 2.02
N SER A 224 8.47 -5.54 2.16
CA SER A 224 9.02 -4.75 1.05
C SER A 224 10.06 -5.51 0.23
N ASP A 225 10.92 -6.28 0.90
CA ASP A 225 12.05 -6.98 0.28
C ASP A 225 11.59 -8.25 -0.48
N LEU A 226 10.31 -8.57 -0.39
CA LEU A 226 9.72 -9.80 -0.93
C LEU A 226 8.58 -9.49 -1.91
N ILE A 227 8.41 -8.22 -2.31
CA ILE A 227 7.32 -7.81 -3.19
C ILE A 227 7.48 -8.46 -4.57
N TRP A 228 6.37 -8.96 -5.10
CA TRP A 228 6.26 -9.71 -6.36
C TRP A 228 7.10 -9.21 -7.54
N GLY A 229 7.22 -7.89 -7.72
CA GLY A 229 7.93 -7.29 -8.85
C GLY A 229 9.45 -7.48 -8.83
N GLU A 230 10.08 -7.57 -7.66
CA GLU A 230 11.54 -7.61 -7.54
C GLU A 230 12.11 -9.05 -7.56
N VAL A 231 11.28 -10.07 -7.28
CA VAL A 231 11.75 -11.43 -6.94
C VAL A 231 11.55 -12.46 -8.07
N LEU A 232 10.54 -12.32 -8.93
CA LEU A 232 10.28 -13.30 -10.00
C LEU A 232 10.97 -13.00 -11.32
N LEU A 233 11.47 -11.78 -11.52
CA LEU A 233 12.15 -11.35 -12.74
C LEU A 233 13.69 -11.33 -12.60
N SER A 234 14.21 -11.54 -11.39
CA SER A 234 15.63 -11.73 -11.07
C SER A 234 16.03 -13.19 -11.16
#